data_AF-A7T7S6-F1
#
_entry.id   AF-A7T7S6-F1
#
_cell.length_a   1.000
_cell.length_b   1.000
_cell.length_c   1.000
_cell.angle_alpha   90.00
_cell.angle_beta   90.00
_cell.angle_gamma   90.00
#
_symmetry.space_group_name_H-M   'P 1'
#
loop_
_entity.id
_entity.type
_entity.pdbx_description
1 polymer ?
#
loop_
_entity_poly.entity_id
_entity_poly.type
_entity_poly.pdbx_seq_one_letter_code
_entity_poly.pdbx_strand_id
1 'polypeptide(L)'
;KDTEDKKVDNASVDENGAPLSYNIEKDKTEDLKSIIGENIYSQLVEKYPKDADKITGMLLEMELDLLQKVSQDPDLLGQRATEAVETLHQMSKQQGCGDENLSCTGTQNKSILNTLESDAEVCIKSSFDETEIKTAIEGLSEPEQKEFIGEKIHDEIRKLHPGHADVITGMLLEMGVDQLLNTILNPALFSDMVQQSYSSLT
;
A
#
# COMPACT_ATOMS: atom_id res chain seq x y z
N LYS A 1 39.85 -15.53 79.63
CA LYS A 1 38.85 -16.09 78.70
C LYS A 1 38.17 -14.86 78.13
N ASP A 2 38.89 -14.19 77.24
CA ASP A 2 38.68 -12.78 76.90
C ASP A 2 39.18 -12.55 75.47
N THR A 3 38.53 -11.57 74.85
CA THR A 3 38.38 -11.21 73.45
C THR A 3 39.65 -10.64 72.78
N GLU A 4 39.99 -11.13 71.59
CA GLU A 4 40.81 -10.53 70.50
C GLU A 4 40.85 -11.64 69.42
N ASP A 5 40.62 -11.49 68.10
CA ASP A 5 40.91 -10.55 67.02
C ASP A 5 40.03 -11.06 65.84
N LYS A 6 39.54 -10.34 64.82
CA LYS A 6 40.22 -9.40 63.92
C LYS A 6 39.16 -8.78 62.99
N LYS A 7 39.32 -7.49 62.76
CA LYS A 7 38.68 -6.65 61.73
C LYS A 7 39.33 -6.91 60.37
N VAL A 8 38.55 -7.20 59.31
CA VAL A 8 38.79 -6.86 57.89
C VAL A 8 37.40 -6.88 57.22
N ASP A 9 36.70 -5.75 57.08
CA ASP A 9 36.81 -4.76 56.01
C ASP A 9 36.47 -5.30 54.62
N ASN A 10 35.42 -4.69 54.05
CA ASN A 10 35.16 -4.46 52.64
C ASN A 10 34.92 -5.63 51.68
N ALA A 11 33.65 -5.68 51.26
CA ALA A 11 33.23 -5.69 49.86
C ALA A 11 34.38 -5.78 48.86
N SER A 12 34.57 -6.97 48.30
CA SER A 12 35.27 -7.13 47.04
C SER A 12 34.51 -6.38 45.97
N VAL A 13 35.01 -5.17 45.69
CA VAL A 13 34.87 -4.51 44.41
C VAL A 13 35.65 -5.31 43.37
N ASP A 14 35.02 -5.65 42.26
CA ASP A 14 35.74 -5.80 41.00
C ASP A 14 35.76 -4.45 40.27
N GLU A 15 36.87 -4.24 39.58
CA GLU A 15 37.38 -2.95 39.15
C GLU A 15 36.99 -2.59 37.71
N ASN A 16 35.88 -3.12 37.21
CA ASN A 16 35.34 -2.78 35.89
C ASN A 16 33.81 -2.70 35.93
N GLY A 17 33.29 -1.60 36.45
CA GLY A 17 31.87 -1.25 36.44
C GLY A 17 31.31 -1.04 35.02
N ALA A 18 31.03 -2.13 34.33
CA ALA A 18 30.19 -2.16 33.13
C ALA A 18 29.32 -3.43 33.16
N PRO A 19 27.98 -3.32 33.09
CA PRO A 19 27.15 -4.51 32.91
C PRO A 19 27.55 -5.16 31.58
N LEU A 20 27.88 -6.45 31.64
CA LEU A 20 27.94 -7.35 30.50
C LEU A 20 26.54 -7.40 29.84
N SER A 21 26.21 -6.42 29.01
CA SER A 21 25.01 -6.39 28.18
C SER A 21 25.46 -6.29 26.74
N TYR A 22 26.04 -7.37 26.23
CA TYR A 22 26.26 -7.50 24.79
C TYR A 22 25.96 -8.96 24.38
N ASN A 23 24.84 -9.10 23.66
CA ASN A 23 24.58 -10.10 22.61
C ASN A 23 23.79 -11.39 22.90
N ILE A 24 23.06 -11.53 24.01
CA ILE A 24 22.22 -12.73 24.24
C ILE A 24 20.82 -12.63 23.58
N GLU A 25 20.39 -11.44 23.15
CA GLU A 25 19.02 -11.21 22.68
C GLU A 25 18.83 -11.27 21.15
N LYS A 26 19.89 -11.07 20.34
CA LYS A 26 19.75 -11.09 18.87
C LYS A 26 19.56 -12.50 18.30
N ASP A 27 20.31 -13.47 18.80
CA ASP A 27 20.32 -14.85 18.27
C ASP A 27 18.93 -15.50 18.29
N LYS A 28 18.19 -15.33 19.40
CA LYS A 28 16.83 -15.88 19.54
C LYS A 28 15.82 -15.23 18.59
N THR A 29 16.02 -13.96 18.23
CA THR A 29 15.02 -13.21 17.45
C THR A 29 15.04 -13.60 15.97
N GLU A 30 16.21 -13.94 15.42
CA GLU A 30 16.35 -14.35 14.03
C GLU A 30 15.76 -15.75 13.79
N ASP A 31 16.05 -16.70 14.67
CA ASP A 31 15.46 -18.05 14.62
C ASP A 31 13.93 -18.01 14.73
N LEU A 32 13.40 -17.20 15.65
CA LEU A 32 11.95 -17.05 15.82
C LEU A 32 11.29 -16.42 14.59
N LYS A 33 11.91 -15.40 13.97
CA LYS A 33 11.42 -14.84 12.72
C LYS A 33 11.37 -15.89 11.61
N SER A 34 12.38 -16.75 11.51
CA SER A 34 12.40 -17.82 10.51
C SER A 34 11.23 -18.79 10.71
N ILE A 35 10.98 -19.23 11.95
CA ILE A 35 9.87 -20.15 12.28
C ILE A 35 8.52 -19.51 11.97
N ILE A 36 8.35 -18.23 12.35
CA ILE A 36 7.12 -17.49 12.07
C ILE A 36 6.94 -17.28 10.56
N GLY A 37 8.03 -17.01 9.84
CA GLY A 37 8.06 -16.89 8.39
C GLY A 37 7.55 -18.13 7.69
N GLU A 38 7.98 -19.32 8.09
CA GLU A 38 7.49 -20.58 7.49
C GLU A 38 5.99 -20.81 7.75
N ASN A 39 5.52 -20.47 8.95
CA ASN A 39 4.10 -20.56 9.30
C ASN A 39 3.25 -19.57 8.49
N ILE A 40 3.73 -18.33 8.33
CA ILE A 40 3.09 -17.30 7.51
C ILE A 40 3.09 -17.73 6.04
N TYR A 41 4.22 -18.16 5.50
CA TYR A 41 4.34 -18.61 4.12
C TYR A 41 3.37 -19.74 3.79
N SER A 42 3.21 -20.71 4.71
CA SER A 42 2.28 -21.83 4.55
C SER A 42 0.83 -21.35 4.41
N GLN A 43 0.43 -20.31 5.14
CA GLN A 43 -0.90 -19.71 5.01
C GLN A 43 -1.02 -18.83 3.75
N LEU A 44 0.07 -18.16 3.36
CA LEU A 44 0.08 -17.29 2.20
C LEU A 44 0.10 -18.05 0.89
N VAL A 45 0.77 -19.20 0.79
CA VAL A 45 0.83 -19.98 -0.45
C VAL A 45 -0.54 -20.53 -0.84
N GLU A 46 -1.43 -20.78 0.13
CA GLU A 46 -2.82 -21.16 -0.14
C GLU A 46 -3.62 -20.03 -0.80
N LYS A 47 -3.30 -18.76 -0.48
CA LYS A 47 -4.06 -17.58 -0.93
C LYS A 47 -3.39 -16.79 -2.06
N TYR A 48 -2.06 -16.75 -2.09
CA TYR A 48 -1.21 -15.98 -3.00
C TYR A 48 -0.04 -16.84 -3.52
N PRO A 49 -0.28 -17.94 -4.24
CA PRO A 49 0.75 -18.91 -4.61
C PRO A 49 1.89 -18.35 -5.49
N LYS A 50 1.67 -17.21 -6.15
CA LYS A 50 2.66 -16.57 -7.04
C LYS A 50 3.54 -15.52 -6.35
N ASP A 51 3.07 -14.99 -5.23
CA ASP A 51 3.70 -13.86 -4.54
C ASP A 51 4.01 -14.17 -3.07
N ALA A 52 3.67 -15.37 -2.58
CA ALA A 52 3.83 -15.76 -1.19
C ALA A 52 5.27 -15.59 -0.68
N ASP A 53 6.28 -15.91 -1.49
CA ASP A 53 7.69 -15.74 -1.17
C ASP A 53 8.06 -14.27 -0.96
N LYS A 54 7.63 -13.39 -1.86
CA LYS A 54 7.90 -11.95 -1.76
C LYS A 54 7.13 -11.29 -0.62
N ILE A 55 5.85 -11.64 -0.46
CA ILE A 55 5.02 -11.16 0.64
C ILE A 55 5.64 -11.57 1.96
N THR A 56 6.03 -12.83 2.11
CA THR A 56 6.66 -13.34 3.34
C THR A 56 7.97 -12.59 3.60
N GLY A 57 8.80 -12.37 2.57
CA GLY A 57 10.00 -11.55 2.67
C GLY A 57 9.70 -10.16 3.23
N MET A 58 8.74 -9.44 2.64
CA MET A 58 8.33 -8.10 3.11
C MET A 58 7.78 -8.11 4.54
N LEU A 59 7.04 -9.15 4.93
CA LEU A 59 6.51 -9.27 6.28
C LEU A 59 7.63 -9.54 7.31
N LEU A 60 8.63 -10.33 6.94
CA LEU A 60 9.79 -10.65 7.80
C LEU A 60 10.67 -9.42 8.09
N GLU A 61 10.60 -8.39 7.25
CA GLU A 61 11.24 -7.10 7.47
C GLU A 61 10.58 -6.28 8.59
N MET A 62 9.38 -6.66 9.06
CA MET A 62 8.70 -6.01 10.19
C MET A 62 9.30 -6.40 11.56
N GLU A 63 8.89 -5.71 12.63
CA GLU A 63 9.27 -6.02 14.00
C GLU A 63 8.72 -7.40 14.47
N LEU A 64 9.51 -8.13 15.26
CA LEU A 64 9.16 -9.48 15.71
C LEU A 64 7.86 -9.52 16.53
N ASP A 65 7.62 -8.54 17.40
CA ASP A 65 6.39 -8.43 18.21
C ASP A 65 5.13 -8.33 17.33
N LEU A 66 5.22 -7.53 16.26
CA LEU A 66 4.14 -7.40 15.29
C LEU A 66 3.97 -8.69 14.49
N LEU A 67 5.06 -9.30 14.06
CA LEU A 67 5.05 -10.54 13.28
C LEU A 67 4.43 -11.71 14.08
N GLN A 68 4.71 -11.81 15.38
CA GLN A 68 4.06 -12.78 16.26
C GLN A 68 2.55 -12.56 16.31
N LYS A 69 2.11 -11.31 16.43
CA LYS A 69 0.68 -10.96 16.44
C LYS A 69 0.02 -11.30 15.10
N VAL A 70 0.69 -10.97 13.99
CA VAL A 70 0.25 -11.28 12.63
C VAL A 70 0.14 -12.80 12.43
N SER A 71 1.09 -13.59 12.93
CA SER A 71 1.05 -15.04 12.80
C SER A 71 -0.03 -15.73 13.66
N GLN A 72 -0.53 -15.07 14.70
CA GLN A 72 -1.60 -15.60 15.56
C GLN A 72 -2.99 -15.20 15.06
N ASP A 73 -3.09 -14.12 14.27
CA ASP A 73 -4.35 -13.54 13.84
C ASP A 73 -4.47 -13.61 12.30
N PRO A 74 -5.29 -14.52 11.75
CA PRO A 74 -5.39 -14.75 10.31
C PRO A 74 -6.00 -13.56 9.56
N ASP A 75 -6.87 -12.77 10.20
CA ASP A 75 -7.45 -11.55 9.64
C ASP A 75 -6.37 -10.47 9.46
N LEU A 76 -5.53 -10.27 10.49
CA LEU A 76 -4.39 -9.36 10.44
C LEU A 76 -3.34 -9.82 9.42
N LEU A 77 -3.07 -11.13 9.34
CA LEU A 77 -2.21 -11.67 8.29
C LEU A 77 -2.75 -11.39 6.90
N GLY A 78 -4.06 -11.59 6.67
CA GLY A 78 -4.70 -11.26 5.40
C GLY A 78 -4.57 -9.77 5.05
N GLN A 79 -4.75 -8.88 6.03
CA GLN A 79 -4.60 -7.45 5.83
C GLN A 79 -3.17 -7.07 5.42
N ARG A 80 -2.18 -7.55 6.19
CA ARG A 80 -0.76 -7.27 5.92
C ARG A 80 -0.28 -7.90 4.61
N ALA A 81 -0.76 -9.08 4.28
CA ALA A 81 -0.48 -9.73 3.01
C ALA A 81 -1.06 -8.93 1.84
N THR A 82 -2.28 -8.41 1.98
CA THR A 82 -2.91 -7.58 0.94
C THR A 82 -2.11 -6.30 0.72
N GLU A 83 -1.72 -5.61 1.80
CA GLU A 83 -0.87 -4.41 1.75
C GLU A 83 0.47 -4.69 1.03
N ALA A 84 1.10 -5.83 1.34
CA ALA A 84 2.31 -6.26 0.66
C ALA A 84 2.08 -6.55 -0.83
N VAL A 85 0.98 -7.22 -1.20
CA VAL A 85 0.61 -7.49 -2.60
C VAL A 85 0.42 -6.20 -3.39
N GLU A 86 -0.29 -5.22 -2.83
CA GLU A 86 -0.50 -3.92 -3.47
C GLU A 86 0.83 -3.23 -3.74
N THR A 87 1.73 -3.26 -2.76
CA THR A 87 3.08 -2.72 -2.89
C THR A 87 3.89 -3.46 -3.97
N LEU A 88 3.82 -4.79 -4.03
CA LEU A 88 4.47 -5.60 -5.06
C LEU A 88 3.96 -5.28 -6.46
N HIS A 89 2.65 -5.09 -6.63
CA HIS A 89 2.08 -4.68 -7.92
C HIS A 89 2.54 -3.28 -8.35
N GLN A 90 2.73 -2.36 -7.41
CA GLN A 90 3.27 -1.04 -7.68
C GLN A 90 4.75 -1.11 -8.08
N MET A 91 5.56 -1.91 -7.37
CA MET A 91 6.98 -2.14 -7.71
C MET A 91 7.15 -2.83 -9.07
N SER A 92 6.24 -3.74 -9.41
CA SER A 92 6.26 -4.43 -10.71
C SER A 92 6.05 -3.50 -11.91
N LYS A 93 5.43 -2.32 -11.71
CA LYS A 93 5.30 -1.28 -12.74
C LYS A 93 6.53 -0.37 -12.86
N GLN A 94 7.44 -0.42 -11.89
CA GLN A 94 8.66 0.38 -11.84
C GLN A 94 9.89 -0.52 -11.80
N GLN A 95 10.03 -1.42 -12.77
CA GLN A 95 11.31 -2.09 -12.97
C GLN A 95 12.26 -1.14 -13.73
N GLY A 96 12.89 -0.24 -12.99
CA GLY A 96 13.92 0.66 -13.48
C GLY A 96 14.51 1.54 -12.36
N CYS A 97 15.71 1.16 -11.93
CA CYS A 97 16.70 1.97 -11.20
C CYS A 97 16.48 2.17 -9.70
N GLY A 98 17.51 1.82 -8.94
CA GLY A 98 17.64 2.16 -7.52
C GLY A 98 18.14 3.58 -7.28
N ASP A 99 18.46 3.78 -6.01
CA ASP A 99 19.05 4.94 -5.34
C ASP A 99 18.10 6.00 -4.77
N GLU A 100 18.16 6.04 -3.43
CA GLU A 100 18.08 7.16 -2.49
C GLU A 100 16.87 8.12 -2.45
N ASN A 101 16.16 7.99 -1.32
CA ASN A 101 15.67 9.09 -0.48
C ASN A 101 14.59 10.02 -1.07
N LEU A 102 13.32 9.71 -0.76
CA LEU A 102 12.43 10.77 -0.29
C LEU A 102 11.31 10.22 0.59
N SER A 103 11.45 10.48 1.89
CA SER A 103 10.35 10.45 2.84
C SER A 103 9.23 11.36 2.35
N CYS A 104 8.04 10.82 2.14
CA CYS A 104 6.81 11.58 2.06
C CYS A 104 5.75 10.88 2.90
N THR A 105 5.81 11.15 4.20
CA THR A 105 4.68 10.99 5.13
C THR A 105 3.55 11.92 4.68
N GLY A 106 2.53 11.36 4.04
CA GLY A 106 1.34 12.07 3.59
C GLY A 106 0.07 11.35 4.08
N THR A 107 -0.41 11.80 5.23
CA THR A 107 -1.71 11.51 5.86
C THR A 107 -2.82 11.10 4.88
N GLN A 108 -3.39 9.90 5.09
CA GLN A 108 -4.77 9.62 4.70
C GLN A 108 -5.50 8.91 5.84
N ASN A 109 -6.15 9.72 6.67
CA ASN A 109 -7.33 9.31 7.41
C ASN A 109 -8.49 9.35 6.41
N LYS A 110 -8.88 8.19 5.86
CA LYS A 110 -10.20 8.03 5.22
C LYS A 110 -10.85 6.75 5.73
N SER A 111 -11.63 6.98 6.79
CA SER A 111 -12.89 6.33 7.15
C SER A 111 -13.35 5.19 6.23
N ILE A 112 -13.43 4.00 6.83
CA ILE A 112 -14.65 3.19 6.98
C ILE A 112 -15.47 2.91 5.69
N LEU A 113 -15.61 1.60 5.41
CA LEU A 113 -16.59 0.90 4.55
C LEU A 113 -16.31 0.81 3.04
N ASN A 114 -15.86 -0.36 2.57
CA ASN A 114 -16.79 -1.41 2.08
C ASN A 114 -16.05 -2.68 1.61
N THR A 115 -16.26 -3.74 2.41
CA THR A 115 -16.72 -5.08 2.04
C THR A 115 -16.87 -5.41 0.54
N LEU A 116 -16.15 -6.46 0.14
CA LEU A 116 -16.51 -7.55 -0.79
C LEU A 116 -17.51 -7.23 -1.91
N GLU A 117 -17.07 -7.34 -3.17
CA GLU A 117 -17.83 -8.08 -4.17
C GLU A 117 -16.90 -8.61 -5.27
N SER A 118 -16.79 -9.94 -5.33
CA SER A 118 -16.39 -10.67 -6.52
C SER A 118 -17.59 -10.69 -7.45
N ASP A 119 -17.46 -10.12 -8.63
CA ASP A 119 -17.98 -10.60 -9.93
C ASP A 119 -18.01 -9.43 -10.92
N ALA A 120 -17.08 -9.45 -11.88
CA ALA A 120 -17.18 -8.92 -13.24
C ALA A 120 -17.89 -7.56 -13.52
N GLU A 121 -17.83 -6.57 -12.65
CA GLU A 121 -18.06 -5.17 -13.03
C GLU A 121 -16.82 -4.34 -12.69
N VAL A 122 -16.21 -3.75 -13.73
CA VAL A 122 -15.18 -2.72 -13.57
C VAL A 122 -15.87 -1.51 -12.94
N CYS A 123 -15.98 -1.53 -11.62
CA CYS A 123 -16.45 -0.40 -10.85
C CYS A 123 -15.35 0.64 -10.93
N ILE A 124 -15.48 1.57 -11.88
CA ILE A 124 -14.68 2.78 -11.86
C ILE A 124 -15.09 3.48 -10.58
N LYS A 125 -14.28 3.34 -9.53
CA LYS A 125 -14.35 4.23 -8.38
C LYS A 125 -13.91 5.58 -8.90
N SER A 126 -14.85 6.35 -9.45
CA SER A 126 -14.63 7.71 -9.93
C SER A 126 -14.06 8.50 -8.77
N SER A 127 -12.74 8.74 -8.78
CA SER A 127 -12.08 9.62 -7.83
C SER A 127 -12.32 11.10 -8.15
N PHE A 128 -13.27 11.38 -9.06
CA PHE A 128 -13.67 12.70 -9.48
C PHE A 128 -14.45 13.38 -8.35
N ASP A 129 -13.79 14.29 -7.65
CA ASP A 129 -14.46 15.12 -6.66
C ASP A 129 -15.19 16.27 -7.37
N GLU A 130 -16.53 16.27 -7.30
CA GLU A 130 -17.37 17.26 -7.98
C GLU A 130 -16.96 18.69 -7.65
N THR A 131 -16.62 18.91 -6.38
CA THR A 131 -16.26 20.24 -5.88
C THR A 131 -14.91 20.69 -6.43
N GLU A 132 -13.92 19.80 -6.47
CA GLU A 132 -12.61 20.08 -7.04
C GLU A 132 -12.73 20.44 -8.52
N ILE A 133 -13.48 19.65 -9.29
CA ILE A 133 -13.59 19.84 -10.74
C ILE A 133 -14.33 21.13 -11.06
N LYS A 134 -15.49 21.37 -10.43
CA LYS A 134 -16.28 22.58 -10.66
C LYS A 134 -15.50 23.84 -10.30
N THR A 135 -14.78 23.84 -9.18
CA THR A 135 -13.95 24.98 -8.79
C THR A 135 -12.74 25.17 -9.72
N ALA A 136 -12.11 24.08 -10.18
CA ALA A 136 -10.95 24.16 -11.07
C ALA A 136 -11.30 24.73 -12.45
N ILE A 137 -12.50 24.44 -12.96
CA ILE A 137 -12.96 24.90 -14.28
C ILE A 137 -13.72 26.24 -14.22
N GLU A 138 -14.05 26.73 -13.02
CA GLU A 138 -14.76 27.99 -12.81
C GLU A 138 -13.88 29.16 -13.24
N GLY A 139 -14.26 29.84 -14.33
CA GLY A 139 -13.50 30.95 -14.91
C GLY A 139 -12.50 30.56 -16.01
N LEU A 140 -12.40 29.28 -16.35
CA LEU A 140 -11.64 28.81 -17.51
C LEU A 140 -12.49 28.85 -18.80
N SER A 141 -11.82 28.96 -19.94
CA SER A 141 -12.46 28.86 -21.25
C SER A 141 -12.83 27.40 -21.55
N GLU A 142 -13.91 27.14 -22.30
CA GLU A 142 -14.30 25.77 -22.73
C GLU A 142 -13.13 24.84 -23.15
N PRO A 143 -12.16 25.27 -23.99
CA PRO A 143 -11.01 24.42 -24.33
C PRO A 143 -10.12 24.07 -23.13
N GLU A 144 -9.91 25.00 -22.20
CA GLU A 144 -9.11 24.77 -20.99
C GLU A 144 -9.84 23.83 -20.01
N GLN A 145 -11.17 23.93 -19.93
CA GLN A 145 -11.98 23.01 -19.15
C GLN A 145 -11.87 21.58 -19.69
N LYS A 146 -11.94 21.43 -21.02
CA LYS A 146 -11.75 20.14 -21.67
C LYS A 146 -10.35 19.57 -21.46
N GLU A 147 -9.32 20.39 -21.53
CA GLU A 147 -7.94 19.97 -21.26
C GLU A 147 -7.79 19.46 -19.83
N PHE A 148 -8.26 20.23 -18.83
CA PHE A 148 -8.21 19.84 -17.42
C PHE A 148 -8.95 18.54 -17.13
N ILE A 149 -10.20 18.43 -17.61
CA ILE A 149 -11.01 17.21 -17.44
C ILE A 149 -10.37 16.05 -18.19
N GLY A 150 -9.84 16.31 -19.39
CA GLY A 150 -9.15 15.36 -20.25
C GLY A 150 -7.98 14.68 -19.55
N GLU A 151 -7.11 15.44 -18.89
CA GLU A 151 -6.01 14.89 -18.10
C GLU A 151 -6.53 13.99 -16.97
N LYS A 152 -7.53 14.47 -16.22
CA LYS A 152 -8.12 13.73 -15.10
C LYS A 152 -8.74 12.40 -15.56
N ILE A 153 -9.48 12.38 -16.67
CA ILE A 153 -10.07 11.13 -17.19
C ILE A 153 -9.05 10.24 -17.88
N HIS A 154 -8.04 10.81 -18.53
CA HIS A 154 -6.99 10.05 -19.20
C HIS A 154 -6.23 9.16 -18.23
N ASP A 155 -5.84 9.70 -17.08
CA ASP A 155 -5.19 8.93 -16.03
C ASP A 155 -6.06 7.78 -15.53
N GLU A 156 -7.36 8.00 -15.36
CA GLU A 156 -8.30 6.95 -14.96
C GLU A 156 -8.48 5.88 -16.06
N ILE A 157 -8.66 6.29 -17.31
CA ILE A 157 -8.80 5.37 -18.44
C ILE A 157 -7.51 4.57 -18.64
N ARG A 158 -6.34 5.19 -18.50
CA ARG A 158 -5.03 4.55 -18.66
C ARG A 158 -4.79 3.45 -17.64
N LYS A 159 -5.38 3.52 -16.45
CA LYS A 159 -5.34 2.43 -15.46
C LYS A 159 -6.07 1.19 -15.94
N LEU A 160 -7.13 1.36 -16.74
CA LEU A 160 -7.97 0.28 -17.26
C LEU A 160 -7.48 -0.22 -18.64
N HIS A 161 -7.25 0.72 -19.56
CA HIS A 161 -6.94 0.50 -20.97
C HIS A 161 -5.69 1.29 -21.37
N PRO A 162 -4.49 0.92 -20.88
CA PRO A 162 -3.27 1.69 -21.10
C PRO A 162 -2.89 1.85 -22.58
N GLY A 163 -3.34 0.93 -23.45
CA GLY A 163 -3.08 0.98 -24.89
C GLY A 163 -4.08 1.80 -25.71
N HIS A 164 -5.24 2.16 -25.14
CA HIS A 164 -6.31 2.87 -25.86
C HIS A 164 -6.75 4.16 -25.17
N ALA A 165 -6.09 4.56 -24.10
CA ALA A 165 -6.46 5.72 -23.30
C ALA A 165 -6.52 7.01 -24.12
N ASP A 166 -5.53 7.27 -24.97
CA ASP A 166 -5.50 8.48 -25.80
C ASP A 166 -6.72 8.57 -26.73
N VAL A 167 -7.10 7.44 -27.32
CA VAL A 167 -8.22 7.36 -28.27
C VAL A 167 -9.56 7.48 -27.54
N ILE A 168 -9.73 6.72 -26.47
CA ILE A 168 -10.96 6.75 -25.65
C ILE A 168 -11.15 8.14 -25.05
N THR A 169 -10.11 8.71 -24.43
CA THR A 169 -10.16 10.10 -23.92
C THR A 169 -10.49 11.07 -25.03
N GLY A 170 -9.89 10.93 -26.21
CA GLY A 170 -10.22 11.75 -27.38
C GLY A 170 -11.71 11.69 -27.72
N MET A 171 -12.28 10.49 -27.81
CA MET A 171 -13.72 10.28 -28.07
C MET A 171 -14.60 10.88 -26.98
N LEU A 172 -14.19 10.78 -25.71
CA LEU A 172 -14.92 11.41 -24.61
C LEU A 172 -14.83 12.95 -24.70
N LEU A 173 -13.67 13.51 -25.05
CA LEU A 173 -13.47 14.96 -25.18
C LEU A 173 -14.21 15.58 -26.38
N GLU A 174 -14.68 14.77 -27.33
CA GLU A 174 -15.55 15.23 -28.41
C GLU A 174 -16.93 15.67 -27.91
N MET A 175 -17.37 15.25 -26.71
CA MET A 175 -18.62 15.72 -26.12
C MET A 175 -18.50 17.13 -25.51
N GLY A 176 -19.64 17.79 -25.27
CA GLY A 176 -19.68 19.12 -24.62
C GLY A 176 -19.22 19.04 -23.17
N VAL A 177 -18.68 20.15 -22.62
CA VAL A 177 -18.15 20.18 -21.25
C VAL A 177 -19.20 19.77 -20.22
N ASP A 178 -20.45 20.24 -20.36
CA ASP A 178 -21.54 19.86 -19.44
C ASP A 178 -21.84 18.36 -19.46
N GLN A 179 -21.85 17.76 -20.65
CA GLN A 179 -22.07 16.32 -20.79
C GLN A 179 -20.89 15.53 -20.24
N LEU A 180 -19.68 16.00 -20.48
CA LEU A 180 -18.47 15.38 -19.97
C LEU A 180 -18.44 15.42 -18.44
N LEU A 181 -18.77 16.57 -17.84
CA LEU A 181 -18.92 16.72 -16.40
C LEU A 181 -19.97 15.76 -15.84
N ASN A 182 -21.17 15.75 -16.41
CA ASN A 182 -22.20 14.83 -15.95
C ASN A 182 -21.76 13.36 -16.07
N THR A 183 -20.99 13.03 -17.11
CA THR A 183 -20.45 11.68 -17.32
C THR A 183 -19.41 11.32 -16.26
N ILE A 184 -18.40 12.15 -16.03
CA ILE A 184 -17.32 11.85 -15.07
C ILE A 184 -17.78 11.89 -13.62
N LEU A 185 -18.80 12.71 -13.30
CA LEU A 185 -19.39 12.76 -11.96
C LEU A 185 -20.22 11.52 -11.64
N ASN A 186 -20.67 10.79 -12.66
CA ASN A 186 -21.44 9.56 -12.51
C ASN A 186 -20.59 8.34 -12.88
N PRO A 187 -20.07 7.56 -11.91
CA PRO A 187 -19.17 6.44 -12.19
C PRO A 187 -19.76 5.39 -13.15
N ALA A 188 -21.07 5.14 -13.06
CA ALA A 188 -21.77 4.22 -13.95
C ALA A 188 -21.77 4.72 -15.41
N LEU A 189 -22.05 6.01 -15.63
CA LEU A 189 -22.05 6.60 -16.97
C LEU A 189 -20.64 6.66 -17.55
N PHE A 190 -19.66 7.04 -16.74
CA PHE A 190 -18.26 7.06 -17.16
C PHE A 190 -17.77 5.66 -17.55
N SER A 191 -18.09 4.63 -16.76
CA SER A 191 -17.72 3.25 -17.08
C SER A 191 -18.39 2.74 -18.35
N ASP A 192 -19.70 2.95 -18.49
CA ASP A 192 -20.45 2.59 -19.69
C ASP A 192 -19.86 3.27 -20.93
N MET A 193 -19.51 4.55 -20.82
CA MET A 193 -18.94 5.28 -21.93
C MET A 193 -17.55 4.81 -22.33
N VAL A 194 -16.67 4.58 -21.36
CA VAL A 194 -15.33 4.03 -21.60
C VAL A 194 -15.44 2.65 -22.27
N GLN A 195 -16.36 1.80 -21.82
CA GLN A 195 -16.59 0.48 -22.42
C GLN A 195 -17.17 0.58 -23.84
N GLN A 196 -18.12 1.50 -24.08
CA GLN A 196 -18.68 1.71 -25.41
C GLN A 196 -17.61 2.21 -26.40
N SER A 197 -16.79 3.17 -25.98
CA SER A 197 -15.66 3.66 -26.78
C SER A 197 -14.68 2.53 -27.08
N TYR A 198 -14.31 1.72 -26.07
CA TYR A 198 -13.41 0.59 -26.25
C TYR A 198 -13.98 -0.48 -27.20
N SER A 199 -15.27 -0.79 -27.08
CA SER A 199 -15.98 -1.75 -27.96
C SER A 199 -16.05 -1.27 -29.41
N SER A 200 -15.93 0.03 -29.65
CA SER A 200 -15.89 0.59 -31.01
C SER A 200 -14.49 0.50 -31.64
N LEU A 201 -13.45 0.25 -30.83
CA LEU A 201 -12.05 0.13 -31.25
C LEU A 201 -11.61 -1.32 -31.51
N THR A 202 -12.37 -2.31 -31.01
CA THR A 202 -12.09 -3.76 -31.11
C THR A 202 -13.03 -4.44 -32.09
#